data_AF-A0A4V3SZ52-F1
#
_entry.id   AF-A0A4V3SZ52-F1
#
_cell.length_a   1.000
_cell.length_b   1.000
_cell.length_c   1.000
_cell.angle_alpha   90.00
_cell.angle_beta   90.00
_cell.angle_gamma   90.00
#
_symmetry.space_group_name_H-M   'P 1'
#
loop_
_entity.id
_entity.type
_entity.pdbx_description
1 polymer ?
#
loop_
_entity_poly.entity_id
_entity_poly.type
_entity_poly.pdbx_seq_one_letter_code
_entity_poly.pdbx_strand_id
1 'polypeptide(L)'
;MPATSDSLQPQHRRLRLREVADIDDTAFSDYLQDRFDHLVTAAMADAAGHLRPAQHDILHAPDRLHDLRDALTFAEGDLQVAVERMTYRRDPRAARTSRQLRQVRTARHQVHRETAALRRAEDRTRDAAAESPSTDTVTTTRSWLAHAYPARFTQLLAQAHVAAGLPARPLAKDIFDTIEEGWADGHLTAPSTPGVEQLLAKGVVAFRSAVADDAREQNDRDPALRNPLLQRRWNTALEELVSLTVPVARASSPSALGALPSDFPGLPEEDAFKILNARRFLVAIWQRRAEHTRLIRQYAGTVTDRRRTAPDHELRSQALDAALDRLVAEHPAAAARILARLRPYATTDGRLEPEVFTPALRAQAKREVLADLAAIRRPDIVLPSAIAPRPILAATAALAAR
;
A
#
# COMPACT_ATOMS: atom_id res chain seq x y z
N MET A 1 -29.71 51.78 3.74
CA MET A 1 -29.54 50.72 2.72
C MET A 1 -28.06 50.45 2.58
N PRO A 2 -27.65 49.18 2.62
CA PRO A 2 -27.03 48.64 3.82
C PRO A 2 -25.51 48.62 3.74
N ALA A 3 -24.90 48.70 4.92
CA ALA A 3 -23.52 48.35 5.16
C ALA A 3 -23.32 46.88 4.76
N THR A 4 -22.48 46.65 3.77
CA THR A 4 -21.89 45.34 3.49
C THR A 4 -20.97 45.02 4.65
N SER A 5 -21.50 44.30 5.64
CA SER A 5 -20.70 43.56 6.60
C SER A 5 -19.75 42.67 5.82
N ASP A 6 -18.47 43.02 5.80
CA ASP A 6 -17.38 42.11 5.48
C ASP A 6 -17.40 40.98 6.53
N SER A 7 -18.24 39.97 6.30
CA SER A 7 -18.13 38.69 6.96
C SER A 7 -16.89 38.01 6.40
N LEU A 8 -15.74 38.33 6.98
CA LEU A 8 -14.53 37.51 6.91
C LEU A 8 -14.94 36.06 7.17
N GLN A 9 -14.97 35.25 6.12
CA GLN A 9 -15.42 33.86 6.21
C GLN A 9 -14.59 33.10 7.26
N PRO A 10 -15.23 32.41 8.23
CA PRO A 10 -14.55 31.70 9.32
C PRO A 10 -13.83 30.40 8.88
N GLN A 11 -13.73 30.13 7.58
CA GLN A 11 -13.32 28.83 7.01
C GLN A 11 -11.82 28.52 7.11
N HIS A 12 -11.00 29.44 7.64
CA HIS A 12 -9.54 29.26 7.74
C HIS A 12 -9.00 29.15 9.17
N ARG A 13 -9.87 29.12 10.18
CA ARG A 13 -9.43 29.03 11.58
C ARG A 13 -9.35 27.57 12.03
N ARG A 14 -8.14 27.10 12.35
CA ARG A 14 -7.96 25.83 13.09
C ARG A 14 -8.72 25.91 14.43
N LEU A 15 -9.73 25.07 14.57
CA LEU A 15 -10.52 24.97 15.79
C LEU A 15 -9.70 24.34 16.92
N ARG A 16 -10.00 24.74 18.15
CA ARG A 16 -9.52 24.01 19.33
C ARG A 16 -10.28 22.69 19.41
N LEU A 17 -9.68 21.68 20.03
CA LEU A 17 -10.27 20.33 20.11
C LEU A 17 -11.70 20.31 20.69
N ARG A 18 -12.00 21.19 21.65
CA ARG A 18 -13.35 21.29 22.24
C ARG A 18 -14.34 22.00 21.30
N GLU A 19 -13.86 22.95 20.51
CA GLU A 19 -14.70 23.70 19.56
C GLU A 19 -15.17 22.83 18.39
N VAL A 20 -14.49 21.69 18.14
CA VAL A 20 -14.93 20.71 17.13
C VAL A 20 -16.30 20.10 17.49
N ALA A 21 -16.59 19.96 18.79
CA ALA A 21 -17.86 19.39 19.26
C ALA A 21 -19.06 20.34 19.06
N ASP A 22 -18.79 21.63 18.87
CA ASP A 22 -19.80 22.67 18.72
C ASP A 22 -20.32 22.76 17.27
N ILE A 23 -19.62 22.15 16.31
CA ILE A 23 -20.06 22.05 14.91
C ILE A 23 -21.29 21.13 14.83
N ASP A 24 -22.30 21.47 14.03
CA ASP A 24 -23.40 20.54 13.74
C ASP A 24 -22.91 19.33 12.90
N ASP A 25 -23.68 18.25 12.89
CA ASP A 25 -23.22 16.98 12.28
C ASP A 25 -23.05 17.06 10.74
N THR A 26 -23.80 17.95 10.07
CA THR A 26 -23.69 18.15 8.62
C THR A 26 -22.41 18.92 8.32
N ALA A 27 -22.21 20.07 8.98
CA ALA A 27 -20.99 20.86 8.83
C ALA A 27 -19.73 20.12 9.34
N PHE A 28 -19.87 19.19 10.29
CA PHE A 28 -18.76 18.33 10.71
C PHE A 28 -18.28 17.42 9.58
N SER A 29 -19.21 16.86 8.80
CA SER A 29 -18.86 16.01 7.65
C SER A 29 -18.07 16.78 6.59
N ASP A 30 -18.48 18.02 6.30
CA ASP A 30 -17.78 18.91 5.37
C ASP A 30 -16.41 19.36 5.92
N TYR A 31 -16.37 19.69 7.21
CA TYR A 31 -15.13 20.06 7.91
C TYR A 31 -14.05 18.98 7.78
N LEU A 32 -14.42 17.70 7.89
CA LEU A 32 -13.50 16.57 7.75
C LEU A 32 -12.92 16.44 6.33
N GLN A 33 -13.67 16.84 5.30
CA GLN A 33 -13.27 16.69 3.89
C GLN A 33 -12.48 17.89 3.36
N ASP A 34 -12.67 19.06 3.94
CA ASP A 34 -12.04 20.30 3.49
C ASP A 34 -10.51 20.25 3.55
N ARG A 35 -9.94 19.81 4.69
CA ARG A 35 -8.48 19.79 4.90
C ARG A 35 -8.05 18.59 5.74
N PHE A 36 -6.88 18.04 5.43
CA PHE A 36 -6.30 16.96 6.25
C PHE A 36 -6.07 17.39 7.72
N ASP A 37 -5.66 18.63 7.95
CA ASP A 37 -5.51 19.15 9.31
C ASP A 37 -6.82 19.20 10.11
N HIS A 38 -7.96 19.38 9.44
CA HIS A 38 -9.27 19.36 10.08
C HIS A 38 -9.60 17.95 10.55
N LEU A 39 -9.36 16.96 9.69
CA LEU A 39 -9.47 15.54 10.05
C LEU A 39 -8.52 15.16 11.20
N VAL A 40 -7.26 15.62 11.19
CA VAL A 40 -6.30 15.41 12.30
C VAL A 40 -6.83 16.04 13.60
N THR A 41 -7.35 17.26 13.53
CA THR A 41 -7.90 17.96 14.69
C THR A 41 -9.12 17.23 15.26
N ALA A 42 -10.02 16.75 14.39
CA ALA A 42 -11.18 15.97 14.78
C ALA A 42 -10.78 14.61 15.38
N ALA A 43 -9.82 13.90 14.78
CA ALA A 43 -9.29 12.65 15.31
C ALA A 43 -8.63 12.83 16.69
N MET A 44 -7.95 13.96 16.91
CA MET A 44 -7.39 14.32 18.22
C MET A 44 -8.47 14.70 19.24
N ALA A 45 -9.55 15.35 18.80
CA ALA A 45 -10.70 15.68 19.64
C ALA A 45 -11.45 14.40 20.06
N ASP A 46 -11.64 13.47 19.13
CA ASP A 46 -12.23 12.16 19.37
C ASP A 46 -11.42 11.34 20.37
N ALA A 47 -10.10 11.20 20.12
CA ALA A 47 -9.19 10.50 21.02
C ALA A 47 -9.18 11.09 22.45
N ALA A 48 -9.45 12.40 22.58
CA ALA A 48 -9.54 13.09 23.86
C ALA A 48 -10.94 13.01 24.50
N GLY A 49 -11.92 12.39 23.85
CA GLY A 49 -13.31 12.26 24.32
C GLY A 49 -14.10 13.57 24.24
N HIS A 50 -13.81 14.42 23.24
CA HIS A 50 -14.50 15.71 23.07
C HIS A 50 -15.66 15.64 22.07
N LEU A 51 -15.66 14.69 21.13
CA LEU A 51 -16.73 14.59 20.14
C LEU A 51 -18.04 14.08 20.74
N ARG A 52 -19.15 14.50 20.16
CA ARG A 52 -20.49 13.95 20.46
C ARG A 52 -20.63 12.54 19.86
N PRO A 53 -21.52 11.69 20.38
CA PRO A 53 -21.73 10.34 19.84
C PRO A 53 -21.99 10.31 18.32
N ALA A 54 -22.85 11.18 17.79
CA ALA A 54 -23.12 11.24 16.35
C ALA A 54 -21.87 11.58 15.51
N GLN A 55 -21.02 12.49 15.99
CA GLN A 55 -19.76 12.85 15.32
C GLN A 55 -18.72 11.73 15.42
N HIS A 56 -18.66 11.03 16.56
CA HIS A 56 -17.85 9.83 16.74
C HIS A 56 -18.25 8.75 15.72
N ASP A 57 -19.55 8.48 15.60
CA ASP A 57 -20.09 7.50 14.66
C ASP A 57 -19.76 7.87 13.20
N ILE A 58 -19.87 9.16 12.84
CA ILE A 58 -19.45 9.66 11.52
C ILE A 58 -17.96 9.39 11.29
N LEU A 59 -17.11 9.68 12.26
CA LEU A 59 -15.66 9.53 12.12
C LEU A 59 -15.23 8.05 12.05
N HIS A 60 -15.94 7.16 12.74
CA HIS A 60 -15.71 5.71 12.77
C HIS A 60 -16.51 4.93 11.72
N ALA A 61 -17.20 5.62 10.80
CA ALA A 61 -17.89 4.97 9.70
C ALA A 61 -16.91 4.11 8.86
N PRO A 62 -17.32 2.92 8.37
CA PRO A 62 -16.42 1.98 7.70
C PRO A 62 -15.62 2.56 6.54
N ASP A 63 -16.23 3.46 5.77
CA ASP A 63 -15.62 4.19 4.65
C ASP A 63 -14.56 5.21 5.11
N ARG A 64 -14.66 5.71 6.34
CA ARG A 64 -13.75 6.72 6.93
C ARG A 64 -12.67 6.16 7.85
N LEU A 65 -12.79 4.91 8.31
CA LEU A 65 -11.79 4.28 9.21
C LEU A 65 -10.35 4.39 8.68
N HIS A 66 -10.20 4.30 7.37
CA HIS A 66 -8.90 4.43 6.72
C HIS A 66 -8.31 5.84 6.80
N ASP A 67 -9.12 6.88 6.65
CA ASP A 67 -8.71 8.28 6.77
C ASP A 67 -8.47 8.64 8.25
N LEU A 68 -9.34 8.15 9.15
CA LEU A 68 -9.13 8.29 10.60
C LEU A 68 -7.80 7.67 11.06
N ARG A 69 -7.48 6.46 10.58
CA ARG A 69 -6.20 5.80 10.89
C ARG A 69 -5.01 6.62 10.39
N ASP A 70 -5.15 7.23 9.22
CA ASP A 70 -4.11 8.07 8.62
C ASP A 70 -3.88 9.33 9.45
N ALA A 71 -4.95 10.02 9.81
CA ALA A 71 -4.94 11.20 10.67
C ALA A 71 -4.36 10.92 12.06
N LEU A 72 -4.74 9.81 12.71
CA LEU A 72 -4.18 9.41 14.00
C LEU A 72 -2.70 9.01 13.91
N THR A 73 -2.27 8.43 12.78
CA THR A 73 -0.84 8.11 12.55
C THR A 73 -0.01 9.38 12.44
N PHE A 74 -0.52 10.40 11.73
CA PHE A 74 0.12 11.71 11.68
C PHE A 74 0.12 12.41 13.04
N ALA A 75 -1.04 12.46 13.71
CA ALA A 75 -1.22 13.09 15.02
C ALA A 75 -0.28 12.51 16.08
N GLU A 76 -0.10 11.19 16.11
CA GLU A 76 0.82 10.54 17.05
C GLU A 76 2.25 11.07 16.86
N GLY A 77 2.75 11.07 15.63
CA GLY A 77 4.11 11.49 15.36
C GLY A 77 4.32 12.99 15.58
N ASP A 78 3.38 13.84 15.18
CA ASP A 78 3.46 15.29 15.42
C ASP A 78 3.42 15.61 16.92
N LEU A 79 2.54 14.95 17.69
CA LEU A 79 2.50 15.10 19.15
C LEU A 79 3.78 14.58 19.82
N GLN A 80 4.36 13.48 19.34
CA GLN A 80 5.62 12.98 19.86
C GLN A 80 6.74 14.01 19.68
N VAL A 81 6.91 14.55 18.46
CA VAL A 81 7.93 15.57 18.20
C VAL A 81 7.62 16.87 18.96
N ALA A 82 6.35 17.24 19.12
CA ALA A 82 5.95 18.38 19.93
C ALA A 82 6.33 18.20 21.41
N VAL A 83 6.11 17.02 22.00
CA VAL A 83 6.55 16.70 23.36
C VAL A 83 8.06 16.81 23.49
N GLU A 84 8.81 16.23 22.55
CA GLU A 84 10.28 16.29 22.54
C GLU A 84 10.79 17.73 22.47
N ARG A 85 10.23 18.54 21.58
CA ARG A 85 10.54 19.96 21.43
C ARG A 85 10.20 20.78 22.68
N MET A 86 9.02 20.56 23.25
CA MET A 86 8.58 21.24 24.47
C MET A 86 9.47 20.86 25.66
N THR A 87 9.88 19.59 25.75
CA THR A 87 10.79 19.11 26.79
C THR A 87 12.16 19.76 26.68
N TYR A 88 12.72 19.84 25.47
CA TYR A 88 13.98 20.54 25.21
C TYR A 88 13.94 22.00 25.67
N ARG A 89 12.84 22.71 25.34
CA ARG A 89 12.63 24.10 25.76
C ARG A 89 12.13 24.29 27.20
N ARG A 90 11.96 23.21 27.96
CA ARG A 90 11.38 23.23 29.31
C ARG A 90 10.00 23.90 29.37
N ASP A 91 9.19 23.74 28.33
CA ASP A 91 7.84 24.29 28.24
C ASP A 91 6.88 23.52 29.18
N PRO A 92 6.17 24.19 30.11
CA PRO A 92 5.26 23.54 31.05
C PRO A 92 4.10 22.80 30.37
N ARG A 93 3.79 23.11 29.10
CA ARG A 93 2.75 22.43 28.33
C ARG A 93 3.12 21.00 27.96
N ALA A 94 4.40 20.60 28.07
CA ALA A 94 4.89 19.26 27.71
C ALA A 94 4.08 18.14 28.38
N ALA A 95 3.71 18.29 29.65
CA ALA A 95 2.92 17.30 30.39
C ALA A 95 1.51 17.11 29.82
N ARG A 96 0.87 18.20 29.37
CA ARG A 96 -0.45 18.14 28.72
C ARG A 96 -0.35 17.47 27.36
N THR A 97 0.61 17.86 26.53
CA THR A 97 0.84 17.27 25.20
C THR A 97 1.17 15.78 25.31
N SER A 98 1.92 15.38 26.34
CA SER A 98 2.23 13.97 26.62
C SER A 98 1.00 13.14 26.99
N ARG A 99 0.04 13.72 27.74
CA ARG A 99 -1.25 13.07 28.01
C ARG A 99 -2.03 12.86 26.72
N GLN A 100 -2.08 13.89 25.88
CA GLN A 100 -2.76 13.83 24.59
C GLN A 100 -2.13 12.79 23.64
N LEU A 101 -0.79 12.70 23.61
CA LEU A 101 -0.09 11.66 22.86
C LEU A 101 -0.51 10.25 23.27
N ARG A 102 -0.68 9.99 24.59
CA ARG A 102 -1.15 8.69 25.07
C ARG A 102 -2.59 8.40 24.61
N GLN A 103 -3.47 9.39 24.66
CA GLN A 103 -4.85 9.27 24.17
C GLN A 103 -4.88 8.91 22.68
N VAL A 104 -4.11 9.63 21.86
CA VAL A 104 -4.00 9.37 20.40
C VAL A 104 -3.45 7.97 20.13
N ARG A 105 -2.45 7.50 20.88
CA ARG A 105 -1.92 6.13 20.74
C ARG A 105 -2.98 5.06 21.02
N THR A 106 -3.76 5.24 22.08
CA THR A 106 -4.87 4.33 22.42
C THR A 106 -5.92 4.32 21.32
N ALA A 107 -6.36 5.50 20.87
CA ALA A 107 -7.34 5.61 19.78
C ALA A 107 -6.82 4.99 18.47
N ARG A 108 -5.56 5.26 18.10
CA ARG A 108 -4.91 4.67 16.93
C ARG A 108 -4.89 3.14 16.99
N HIS A 109 -4.59 2.57 18.16
CA HIS A 109 -4.63 1.12 18.34
C HIS A 109 -6.04 0.56 18.18
N GLN A 110 -7.05 1.24 18.72
CA GLN A 110 -8.45 0.86 18.56
C GLN A 110 -8.87 0.85 17.08
N VAL A 111 -8.65 1.96 16.36
CA VAL A 111 -8.97 2.09 14.93
C VAL A 111 -8.21 1.05 14.10
N HIS A 112 -6.96 0.71 14.47
CA HIS A 112 -6.22 -0.37 13.82
C HIS A 112 -6.93 -1.73 13.94
N ARG A 113 -7.49 -2.05 15.12
CA ARG A 113 -8.26 -3.28 15.33
C ARG A 113 -9.54 -3.28 14.51
N GLU A 114 -10.27 -2.17 14.48
CA GLU A 114 -11.49 -2.00 13.68
C GLU A 114 -11.20 -2.16 12.19
N THR A 115 -10.17 -1.48 11.67
CA THR A 115 -9.78 -1.61 10.26
C THR A 115 -9.36 -3.05 9.93
N ALA A 116 -8.70 -3.75 10.86
CA ALA A 116 -8.34 -5.16 10.65
C ALA A 116 -9.58 -6.08 10.69
N ALA A 117 -10.58 -5.78 11.53
CA ALA A 117 -11.83 -6.53 11.58
C ALA A 117 -12.65 -6.34 10.30
N LEU A 118 -12.76 -5.10 9.80
CA LEU A 118 -13.42 -4.78 8.54
C LEU A 118 -12.81 -5.57 7.39
N ARG A 119 -11.47 -5.54 7.25
CA ARG A 119 -10.77 -6.32 6.21
C ARG A 119 -11.05 -7.82 6.31
N ARG A 120 -11.01 -8.39 7.53
CA ARG A 120 -11.34 -9.81 7.70
C ARG A 120 -12.80 -10.13 7.35
N ALA A 121 -13.72 -9.17 7.48
CA ALA A 121 -15.10 -9.36 7.04
C ALA A 121 -15.18 -9.33 5.50
N GLU A 122 -14.55 -8.34 4.85
CA GLU A 122 -14.47 -8.23 3.39
C GLU A 122 -13.80 -9.45 2.76
N ASP A 123 -12.68 -9.91 3.33
CA ASP A 123 -11.96 -11.09 2.86
C ASP A 123 -12.83 -12.34 3.00
N ARG A 124 -13.53 -12.52 4.12
CA ARG A 124 -14.48 -13.64 4.29
C ARG A 124 -15.62 -13.61 3.28
N THR A 125 -16.17 -12.42 2.99
CA THR A 125 -17.21 -12.28 1.95
C THR A 125 -16.65 -12.62 0.58
N ARG A 126 -15.42 -12.20 0.27
CA ARG A 126 -14.75 -12.51 -1.00
C ARG A 126 -14.42 -14.00 -1.12
N ASP A 127 -13.98 -14.62 -0.04
CA ASP A 127 -13.67 -16.05 0.03
C ASP A 127 -14.92 -16.92 -0.04
N ALA A 128 -16.05 -16.46 0.52
CA ALA A 128 -17.34 -17.14 0.39
C ALA A 128 -17.92 -17.04 -1.04
N ALA A 129 -17.60 -15.95 -1.76
CA ALA A 129 -18.02 -15.75 -3.14
C ALA A 129 -17.09 -16.42 -4.16
N ALA A 130 -15.83 -16.67 -3.80
CA ALA A 130 -14.92 -17.48 -4.60
C ALA A 130 -15.21 -18.96 -4.34
N GLU A 131 -15.32 -19.78 -5.39
CA GLU A 131 -15.20 -21.23 -5.21
C GLU A 131 -13.90 -21.49 -4.44
N SER A 132 -14.00 -22.19 -3.29
CA SER A 132 -12.85 -22.48 -2.42
C SER A 132 -11.65 -22.83 -3.27
N PRO A 133 -10.54 -22.06 -3.22
CA PRO A 133 -9.38 -22.32 -4.07
C PRO A 133 -8.96 -23.75 -3.80
N SER A 134 -9.22 -24.62 -4.78
CA SER A 134 -9.00 -26.04 -4.65
C SER A 134 -7.51 -26.21 -4.37
N THR A 135 -7.19 -26.46 -3.11
CA THR A 135 -5.81 -26.66 -2.66
C THR A 135 -5.48 -28.12 -2.90
N ASP A 136 -5.70 -28.57 -4.13
CA ASP A 136 -5.32 -29.90 -4.60
C ASP A 136 -3.82 -29.89 -4.89
N THR A 137 -3.20 -31.05 -4.63
CA THR A 137 -1.88 -31.42 -5.10
C THR A 137 -1.64 -31.08 -6.58
N VAL A 138 -2.63 -31.24 -7.47
CA VAL A 138 -2.49 -30.95 -8.90
C VAL A 138 -2.31 -29.45 -9.16
N THR A 139 -3.22 -28.61 -8.64
CA THR A 139 -3.13 -27.14 -8.78
C THR A 139 -1.85 -26.61 -8.14
N THR A 140 -1.47 -27.14 -6.98
CA THR A 140 -0.23 -26.77 -6.29
C THR A 140 1.00 -27.16 -7.11
N THR A 141 0.98 -28.34 -7.73
CA THR A 141 2.05 -28.83 -8.62
C THR A 141 2.21 -27.93 -9.84
N ARG A 142 1.12 -27.64 -10.55
CA ARG A 142 1.12 -26.72 -11.71
C ARG A 142 1.73 -25.36 -11.32
N SER A 143 1.30 -24.80 -10.20
CA SER A 143 1.81 -23.52 -9.68
C SER A 143 3.31 -23.58 -9.34
N TRP A 144 3.77 -24.63 -8.65
CA TRP A 144 5.19 -24.76 -8.30
C TRP A 144 6.06 -25.01 -9.53
N LEU A 145 5.55 -25.74 -10.52
CA LEU A 145 6.24 -25.97 -11.79
C LEU A 145 6.43 -24.67 -12.58
N ALA A 146 5.42 -23.78 -12.60
CA ALA A 146 5.55 -22.45 -13.20
C ALA A 146 6.64 -21.60 -12.52
N HIS A 147 6.79 -21.70 -11.19
CA HIS A 147 7.89 -21.05 -10.46
C HIS A 147 9.24 -21.69 -10.76
N ALA A 148 9.26 -23.01 -10.97
CA ALA A 148 10.48 -23.70 -11.36
C ALA A 148 10.93 -23.21 -12.73
N TYR A 149 10.04 -23.11 -13.73
CA TYR A 149 10.38 -22.78 -15.12
C TYR A 149 9.77 -21.45 -15.60
N PRO A 150 10.13 -20.29 -15.01
CA PRO A 150 9.42 -19.03 -15.23
C PRO A 150 9.51 -18.53 -16.67
N ALA A 151 10.67 -18.67 -17.32
CA ALA A 151 10.86 -18.24 -18.71
C ALA A 151 10.01 -19.08 -19.68
N ARG A 152 10.03 -20.41 -19.53
CA ARG A 152 9.24 -21.31 -20.37
C ARG A 152 7.75 -21.13 -20.14
N PHE A 153 7.33 -21.01 -18.88
CA PHE A 153 5.94 -20.73 -18.54
C PHE A 153 5.45 -19.42 -19.17
N THR A 154 6.24 -18.34 -19.09
CA THR A 154 5.90 -17.05 -19.72
C THR A 154 5.73 -17.18 -21.24
N GLN A 155 6.59 -17.96 -21.90
CA GLN A 155 6.47 -18.24 -23.34
C GLN A 155 5.18 -19.00 -23.66
N LEU A 156 4.88 -20.07 -22.93
CA LEU A 156 3.67 -20.87 -23.12
C LEU A 156 2.40 -20.05 -22.86
N LEU A 157 2.40 -19.20 -21.84
CA LEU A 157 1.29 -18.31 -21.53
C LEU A 157 1.08 -17.27 -22.63
N ALA A 158 2.15 -16.69 -23.16
CA ALA A 158 2.05 -15.76 -24.30
C ALA A 158 1.47 -16.46 -25.54
N GLN A 159 1.89 -17.69 -25.83
CA GLN A 159 1.34 -18.50 -26.93
C GLN A 159 -0.14 -18.82 -26.72
N ALA A 160 -0.54 -19.20 -25.50
CA ALA A 160 -1.93 -19.50 -25.15
C ALA A 160 -2.83 -18.26 -25.26
N HIS A 161 -2.35 -17.09 -24.82
CA HIS A 161 -3.08 -15.82 -25.00
C HIS A 161 -3.29 -15.51 -26.49
N VAL A 162 -2.24 -15.60 -27.31
CA VAL A 162 -2.36 -15.36 -28.77
C VAL A 162 -3.36 -16.33 -29.40
N ALA A 163 -3.32 -17.61 -29.03
CA ALA A 163 -4.25 -18.62 -29.52
C ALA A 163 -5.71 -18.33 -29.13
N ALA A 164 -5.92 -17.71 -27.97
CA ALA A 164 -7.24 -17.27 -27.49
C ALA A 164 -7.67 -15.90 -28.04
N GLY A 165 -6.91 -15.29 -28.96
CA GLY A 165 -7.19 -13.94 -29.49
C GLY A 165 -6.93 -12.80 -28.49
N LEU A 166 -6.19 -13.08 -27.42
CA LEU A 166 -5.86 -12.13 -26.36
C LEU A 166 -4.47 -11.50 -26.63
N PRO A 167 -4.25 -10.25 -26.19
CA PRO A 167 -2.94 -9.62 -26.33
C PRO A 167 -1.90 -10.40 -25.53
N ALA A 168 -0.81 -10.80 -26.20
CA ALA A 168 0.34 -11.42 -25.54
C ALA A 168 0.94 -10.41 -24.55
N ARG A 169 0.89 -10.74 -23.25
CA ARG A 169 1.51 -9.92 -22.22
C ARG A 169 2.40 -10.74 -21.31
N PRO A 170 3.60 -10.23 -20.97
CA PRO A 170 4.41 -10.81 -19.92
C PRO A 170 3.67 -10.78 -18.58
N LEU A 171 3.83 -11.83 -17.77
CA LEU A 171 3.20 -11.94 -16.45
C LEU A 171 3.60 -10.76 -15.54
N ALA A 172 2.64 -10.24 -14.78
CA ALA A 172 2.92 -9.29 -13.70
C ALA A 172 3.88 -9.91 -12.69
N LYS A 173 5.01 -9.24 -12.43
CA LYS A 173 6.05 -9.73 -11.51
C LYS A 173 5.74 -9.36 -10.06
N ASP A 174 5.05 -8.25 -9.88
CA ASP A 174 4.68 -7.71 -8.58
C ASP A 174 3.33 -7.00 -8.64
N ILE A 175 2.94 -6.42 -7.51
CA ILE A 175 1.68 -5.69 -7.37
C ILE A 175 1.64 -4.42 -8.21
N PHE A 176 2.77 -3.77 -8.47
CA PHE A 176 2.80 -2.55 -9.28
C PHE A 176 2.57 -2.87 -10.75
N ASP A 177 3.16 -3.95 -11.27
CA ASP A 177 2.86 -4.45 -12.62
C ASP A 177 1.36 -4.74 -12.76
N THR A 178 0.75 -5.37 -11.75
CA THR A 178 -0.70 -5.65 -11.74
C THR A 178 -1.53 -4.36 -11.82
N ILE A 179 -1.10 -3.31 -11.12
CA ILE A 179 -1.77 -2.01 -11.09
C ILE A 179 -1.60 -1.27 -12.43
N GLU A 180 -0.39 -1.23 -12.98
CA GLU A 180 -0.07 -0.61 -14.25
C GLU A 180 -0.82 -1.29 -15.41
N GLU A 181 -0.87 -2.63 -15.41
CA GLU A 181 -1.69 -3.40 -16.36
C GLU A 181 -3.17 -3.10 -16.20
N GLY A 182 -3.69 -3.11 -14.97
CA GLY A 182 -5.09 -2.82 -14.70
C GLY A 182 -5.49 -1.39 -15.11
N TRP A 183 -4.57 -0.43 -15.01
CA TRP A 183 -4.76 0.89 -15.57
C TRP A 183 -4.81 0.89 -17.10
N ALA A 184 -3.86 0.20 -17.75
CA ALA A 184 -3.83 0.09 -19.21
C ALA A 184 -5.07 -0.62 -19.79
N ASP A 185 -5.65 -1.56 -19.03
CA ASP A 185 -6.88 -2.27 -19.37
C ASP A 185 -8.16 -1.49 -19.06
N GLY A 186 -8.05 -0.27 -18.52
CA GLY A 186 -9.20 0.55 -18.16
C GLY A 186 -9.96 0.05 -16.92
N HIS A 187 -9.39 -0.88 -16.14
CA HIS A 187 -9.97 -1.32 -14.87
C HIS A 187 -9.82 -0.27 -13.75
N LEU A 188 -8.83 0.62 -13.87
CA LEU A 188 -8.61 1.74 -12.95
C LEU A 188 -8.91 3.06 -13.65
N THR A 189 -9.94 3.77 -13.21
CA THR A 189 -10.30 5.10 -13.72
C THR A 189 -9.39 6.16 -13.10
N ALA A 190 -8.27 6.46 -13.77
CA ALA A 190 -7.34 7.51 -13.34
C ALA A 190 -6.70 8.17 -14.58
N PRO A 191 -7.32 9.21 -15.18
CA PRO A 191 -6.80 9.81 -16.41
C PRO A 191 -5.40 10.40 -16.20
N SER A 192 -4.57 10.35 -17.24
CA SER A 192 -3.29 11.06 -17.28
C SER A 192 -3.58 12.55 -17.39
N THR A 193 -3.32 13.29 -16.32
CA THR A 193 -3.43 14.76 -16.30
C THR A 193 -2.06 15.37 -16.58
N PRO A 194 -1.97 16.66 -16.95
CA PRO A 194 -0.68 17.33 -17.14
C PRO A 194 0.24 17.24 -15.91
N GLY A 195 -0.32 17.24 -14.69
CA GLY A 195 0.46 17.04 -13.45
C GLY A 195 1.09 15.65 -13.37
N VAL A 196 0.36 14.60 -13.77
CA VAL A 196 0.89 13.22 -13.83
C VAL A 196 2.00 13.12 -14.86
N GLU A 197 1.81 13.71 -16.05
CA GLU A 197 2.82 13.70 -17.13
C GLU A 197 4.11 14.43 -16.72
N GLN A 198 3.97 15.58 -16.06
CA GLN A 198 5.12 16.31 -15.52
C GLN A 198 5.88 15.48 -14.48
N LEU A 199 5.19 14.81 -13.56
CA LEU A 199 5.83 13.92 -12.58
C LEU A 199 6.50 12.71 -13.24
N LEU A 200 5.89 12.13 -14.26
CA LEU A 200 6.47 11.04 -15.05
C LEU A 200 7.74 11.50 -15.79
N ALA A 201 7.77 12.73 -16.30
CA ALA A 201 8.93 13.28 -17.00
C ALA A 201 10.10 13.68 -16.08
N LYS A 202 9.87 13.88 -14.78
CA LYS A 202 10.95 14.24 -13.83
C LYS A 202 11.99 13.12 -13.73
N GLY A 203 13.27 13.48 -13.64
CA GLY A 203 14.34 12.55 -13.23
C GLY A 203 14.19 12.12 -11.76
N VAL A 204 14.94 11.09 -11.36
CA VAL A 204 14.84 10.46 -10.02
C VAL A 204 14.95 11.49 -8.88
N VAL A 205 15.96 12.36 -8.93
CA VAL A 205 16.19 13.37 -7.88
C VAL A 205 15.04 14.39 -7.82
N ALA A 206 14.61 14.93 -8.95
CA ALA A 206 13.54 15.91 -9.01
C ALA A 206 12.18 15.32 -8.57
N PHE A 207 11.92 14.06 -8.89
CA PHE A 207 10.74 13.34 -8.43
C PHE A 207 10.78 13.11 -6.92
N ARG A 208 11.93 12.68 -6.37
CA ARG A 208 12.09 12.55 -4.91
C ARG A 208 11.89 13.87 -4.18
N SER A 209 12.37 14.98 -4.74
CA SER A 209 12.11 16.31 -4.18
C SER A 209 10.62 16.64 -4.16
N ALA A 210 9.89 16.37 -5.25
CA ALA A 210 8.43 16.56 -5.27
C ALA A 210 7.71 15.71 -4.21
N VAL A 211 8.14 14.45 -4.00
CA VAL A 211 7.62 13.60 -2.92
C VAL A 211 7.98 14.15 -1.53
N ALA A 212 9.16 14.74 -1.37
CA ALA A 212 9.56 15.38 -0.12
C ALA A 212 8.70 16.63 0.18
N ASP A 213 8.39 17.41 -0.85
CA ASP A 213 7.53 18.60 -0.74
C ASP A 213 6.10 18.19 -0.39
N ASP A 214 5.52 17.19 -1.07
CA ASP A 214 4.22 16.58 -0.71
C ASP A 214 4.18 16.07 0.73
N ALA A 215 5.27 15.45 1.19
CA ALA A 215 5.37 15.01 2.59
C ALA A 215 5.42 16.20 3.57
N ARG A 216 6.04 17.32 3.21
CA ARG A 216 6.07 18.52 4.07
C ARG A 216 4.73 19.24 4.10
N GLU A 217 4.06 19.33 2.96
CA GLU A 217 2.85 20.14 2.74
C GLU A 217 1.57 19.29 2.87
N GLN A 218 1.30 18.85 4.11
CA GLN A 218 0.22 17.92 4.41
C GLN A 218 -1.20 18.38 4.04
N ASN A 219 -1.41 19.68 3.83
CA ASN A 219 -2.72 20.23 3.40
C ASN A 219 -2.83 20.46 1.89
N ASP A 220 -1.71 20.48 1.18
CA ASP A 220 -1.66 20.72 -0.26
C ASP A 220 -1.01 19.51 -0.94
N ARG A 221 -1.52 18.33 -0.59
CA ARG A 221 -0.99 17.05 -1.06
C ARG A 221 -1.26 16.94 -2.55
N ASP A 222 -0.25 16.57 -3.32
CA ASP A 222 -0.37 16.48 -4.77
C ASP A 222 -1.21 15.25 -5.16
N PRO A 223 -2.45 15.41 -5.67
CA PRO A 223 -3.27 14.27 -6.08
C PRO A 223 -2.63 13.47 -7.23
N ALA A 224 -1.75 14.07 -8.03
CA ALA A 224 -1.09 13.38 -9.14
C ALA A 224 -0.18 12.25 -8.64
N LEU A 225 0.48 12.39 -7.48
CA LEU A 225 1.31 11.31 -6.90
C LEU A 225 0.52 10.02 -6.60
N ARG A 226 -0.81 10.13 -6.45
CA ARG A 226 -1.70 8.99 -6.21
C ARG A 226 -2.02 8.22 -7.49
N ASN A 227 -1.66 8.73 -8.67
CA ASN A 227 -1.95 8.04 -9.92
C ASN A 227 -1.33 6.62 -9.96
N PRO A 228 -2.05 5.58 -10.43
CA PRO A 228 -1.56 4.21 -10.56
C PRO A 228 -0.16 4.07 -11.18
N LEU A 229 0.15 4.87 -12.21
CA LEU A 229 1.43 4.82 -12.93
C LEU A 229 2.62 5.35 -12.11
N LEU A 230 2.37 6.13 -11.06
CA LEU A 230 3.41 6.72 -10.23
C LEU A 230 3.71 5.88 -8.98
N GLN A 231 2.89 4.87 -8.65
CA GLN A 231 2.96 4.19 -7.36
C GLN A 231 4.28 3.46 -7.12
N ARG A 232 4.89 2.87 -8.16
CA ARG A 232 6.22 2.24 -8.05
C ARG A 232 7.29 3.28 -7.71
N ARG A 233 7.34 4.38 -8.46
CA ARG A 233 8.30 5.46 -8.27
C ARG A 233 8.10 6.16 -6.93
N TRP A 234 6.85 6.35 -6.51
CA TRP A 234 6.51 6.92 -5.22
C TRP A 234 7.01 6.06 -4.07
N ASN A 235 6.82 4.74 -4.14
CA ASN A 235 7.36 3.81 -3.14
C ASN A 235 8.88 3.95 -3.01
N THR A 236 9.60 3.90 -4.13
CA THR A 236 11.06 4.04 -4.14
C THR A 236 11.51 5.38 -3.56
N ALA A 237 10.87 6.49 -3.96
CA ALA A 237 11.20 7.81 -3.42
C ALA A 237 10.95 7.91 -1.91
N LEU A 238 9.85 7.34 -1.40
CA LEU A 238 9.55 7.30 0.03
C LEU A 238 10.58 6.44 0.80
N GLU A 239 10.98 5.30 0.26
CA GLU A 239 12.03 4.45 0.85
C GLU A 239 13.39 5.16 0.92
N GLU A 240 13.78 5.84 -0.16
CA GLU A 240 15.00 6.66 -0.17
C GLU A 240 14.94 7.80 0.84
N LEU A 241 13.81 8.51 0.92
CA LEU A 241 13.63 9.59 1.89
C LEU A 241 13.71 9.09 3.34
N VAL A 242 13.16 7.91 3.64
CA VAL A 242 13.33 7.28 4.96
C VAL A 242 14.80 6.99 5.23
N SER A 243 15.49 6.33 4.31
CA SER A 243 16.91 5.97 4.45
C SER A 243 17.80 7.20 4.68
N LEU A 244 17.52 8.31 4.00
CA LEU A 244 18.25 9.58 4.18
C LEU A 244 17.91 10.28 5.50
N THR A 245 16.67 10.18 5.97
CA THR A 245 16.18 10.96 7.12
C THR A 245 16.43 10.27 8.46
N VAL A 246 16.40 8.92 8.52
CA VAL A 246 16.56 8.15 9.77
C VAL A 246 17.83 8.52 10.54
N PRO A 247 19.02 8.60 9.93
CA PRO A 247 20.24 8.98 10.65
C PRO A 247 20.18 10.40 11.21
N VAL A 248 19.68 11.35 10.41
CA VAL A 248 19.58 12.77 10.80
C VAL A 248 18.56 12.96 11.93
N ALA A 249 17.44 12.24 11.87
CA ALA A 249 16.40 12.22 12.90
C ALA A 249 16.82 11.49 14.18
N ARG A 250 18.00 10.85 14.18
CA ARG A 250 18.47 9.92 15.23
C ARG A 250 17.37 8.95 15.64
N ALA A 251 16.64 8.43 14.65
CA ALA A 251 15.52 7.53 14.88
C ALA A 251 16.01 6.11 15.16
N SER A 252 15.28 5.35 15.99
CA SER A 252 15.63 3.96 16.29
C SER A 252 15.56 3.03 15.07
N SER A 253 14.66 3.31 14.13
CA SER A 253 14.49 2.49 12.93
C SER A 253 13.77 3.26 11.81
N PRO A 254 13.71 2.68 10.60
CA PRO A 254 12.90 3.18 9.48
C PRO A 254 11.40 3.29 9.75
N SER A 255 10.89 2.81 10.88
CA SER A 255 9.45 2.77 11.21
C SER A 255 9.14 3.23 12.64
N ALA A 256 10.14 3.64 13.42
CA ALA A 256 9.96 4.07 14.80
C ALA A 256 10.98 5.14 15.20
N LEU A 257 10.47 6.22 15.80
CA LEU A 257 11.29 7.36 16.22
C LEU A 257 12.23 6.98 17.37
N GLY A 258 11.79 6.09 18.26
CA GLY A 258 12.54 5.72 19.46
C GLY A 258 12.72 6.88 20.45
N ALA A 259 13.38 6.59 21.56
CA ALA A 259 13.81 7.63 22.49
C ALA A 259 14.92 8.48 21.86
N LEU A 260 14.95 9.76 22.19
CA LEU A 260 16.09 10.61 21.85
C LEU A 260 17.33 10.13 22.61
N PRO A 261 18.53 10.22 22.01
CA PRO A 261 19.79 9.94 22.70
C PRO A 261 19.97 10.76 23.97
N SER A 262 20.71 10.22 24.95
CA SER A 262 20.90 10.85 26.27
C SER A 262 21.66 12.18 26.22
N ASP A 263 22.47 12.41 25.18
CA ASP A 263 23.20 13.66 24.93
C ASP A 263 22.30 14.77 24.37
N PHE A 264 21.12 14.44 23.85
CA PHE A 264 20.24 15.39 23.16
C PHE A 264 19.90 16.66 23.99
N PRO A 265 19.58 16.58 25.29
CA PRO A 265 19.24 17.77 26.09
C PRO A 265 20.40 18.78 26.22
N GLY A 266 21.65 18.34 26.00
CA GLY A 266 22.84 19.18 26.06
C GLY A 266 23.27 19.78 24.71
N LEU A 267 22.58 19.44 23.61
CA LEU A 267 22.93 19.94 22.29
C LEU A 267 22.64 21.45 22.14
N PRO A 268 23.45 22.18 21.35
CA PRO A 268 23.11 23.54 20.91
C PRO A 268 21.74 23.58 20.22
N GLU A 269 21.04 24.72 20.34
CA GLU A 269 19.67 24.85 19.82
C GLU A 269 19.60 24.53 18.32
N GLU A 270 20.55 25.02 17.53
CA GLU A 270 20.57 24.78 16.09
C GLU A 270 20.60 23.27 15.76
N ASP A 271 21.44 22.50 16.43
CA ASP A 271 21.59 21.07 16.18
C ASP A 271 20.43 20.25 16.74
N ALA A 272 19.91 20.63 17.92
CA ALA A 272 18.69 20.05 18.46
C ALA A 272 17.50 20.24 17.50
N PHE A 273 17.37 21.44 16.90
CA PHE A 273 16.31 21.73 15.95
C PHE A 273 16.48 21.03 14.61
N LYS A 274 17.71 20.82 14.13
CA LYS A 274 17.97 19.96 12.96
C LYS A 274 17.40 18.55 13.18
N ILE A 275 17.67 17.95 14.34
CA ILE A 275 17.16 16.62 14.71
C ILE A 275 15.64 16.64 14.83
N LEU A 276 15.05 17.60 15.55
CA LEU A 276 13.58 17.68 15.72
C LEU A 276 12.84 17.88 14.40
N ASN A 277 13.37 18.73 13.51
CA ASN A 277 12.78 18.95 12.19
C ASN A 277 12.89 17.69 11.31
N ALA A 278 14.03 16.97 11.37
CA ALA A 278 14.18 15.70 10.68
C ALA A 278 13.21 14.63 11.22
N ARG A 279 12.97 14.57 12.53
CA ARG A 279 11.98 13.68 13.15
C ARG A 279 10.56 14.00 12.69
N ARG A 280 10.19 15.28 12.64
CA ARG A 280 8.89 15.74 12.09
C ARG A 280 8.73 15.34 10.62
N PHE A 281 9.78 15.53 9.82
CA PHE A 281 9.77 15.15 8.41
C PHE A 281 9.64 13.63 8.24
N LEU A 282 10.35 12.84 9.05
CA LEU A 282 10.25 11.38 9.05
C LEU A 282 8.84 10.87 9.36
N VAL A 283 8.16 11.49 10.34
CA VAL A 283 6.74 11.21 10.64
C VAL A 283 5.86 11.47 9.42
N ALA A 284 6.09 12.59 8.73
CA ALA A 284 5.32 12.94 7.56
C ALA A 284 5.52 11.94 6.40
N ILE A 285 6.76 11.46 6.21
CA ILE A 285 7.06 10.37 5.26
C ILE A 285 6.33 9.08 5.65
N TRP A 286 6.26 8.71 6.93
CA TRP A 286 5.54 7.52 7.37
C TRP A 286 4.04 7.60 7.13
N GLN A 287 3.45 8.78 7.31
CA GLN A 287 2.06 9.03 6.93
C GLN A 287 1.90 8.78 5.42
N ARG A 288 2.77 9.35 4.57
CA ARG A 288 2.73 9.10 3.11
C ARG A 288 2.85 7.62 2.75
N ARG A 289 3.72 6.87 3.43
CA ARG A 289 3.87 5.40 3.24
C ARG A 289 2.62 4.63 3.66
N ALA A 290 1.95 5.06 4.72
CA ALA A 290 0.70 4.43 5.18
C ALA A 290 -0.42 4.63 4.14
N GLU A 291 -0.53 5.83 3.56
CA GLU A 291 -1.49 6.11 2.49
C GLU A 291 -1.14 5.33 1.22
N HIS A 292 0.13 5.33 0.80
CA HIS A 292 0.58 4.55 -0.35
C HIS A 292 0.24 3.05 -0.20
N THR A 293 0.52 2.47 0.97
CA THR A 293 0.18 1.06 1.25
C THR A 293 -1.32 0.79 1.13
N ARG A 294 -2.16 1.76 1.52
CA ARG A 294 -3.62 1.67 1.36
C ARG A 294 -4.00 1.73 -0.11
N LEU A 295 -3.50 2.71 -0.86
CA LEU A 295 -3.80 2.90 -2.27
C LEU A 295 -3.40 1.68 -3.12
N ILE A 296 -2.23 1.12 -2.88
CA ILE A 296 -1.78 -0.11 -3.54
C ILE A 296 -2.77 -1.27 -3.35
N ARG A 297 -3.27 -1.45 -2.12
CA ARG A 297 -4.24 -2.51 -1.83
C ARG A 297 -5.58 -2.22 -2.49
N GLN A 298 -6.04 -0.97 -2.47
CA GLN A 298 -7.26 -0.55 -3.14
C GLN A 298 -7.18 -0.81 -4.63
N TYR A 299 -6.10 -0.36 -5.30
CA TYR A 299 -5.90 -0.59 -6.73
C TYR A 299 -5.83 -2.08 -7.06
N ALA A 300 -5.04 -2.86 -6.32
CA ALA A 300 -4.96 -4.30 -6.56
C ALA A 300 -6.30 -5.01 -6.36
N GLY A 301 -7.08 -4.62 -5.33
CA GLY A 301 -8.43 -5.12 -5.09
C GLY A 301 -9.37 -4.77 -6.25
N THR A 302 -9.43 -3.50 -6.66
CA THR A 302 -10.26 -3.04 -7.79
C THR A 302 -9.89 -3.76 -9.08
N VAL A 303 -8.59 -3.88 -9.40
CA VAL A 303 -8.13 -4.62 -10.58
C VAL A 303 -8.57 -6.09 -10.52
N THR A 304 -8.45 -6.73 -9.37
CA THR A 304 -8.86 -8.13 -9.19
C THR A 304 -10.37 -8.30 -9.41
N ASP A 305 -11.18 -7.45 -8.80
CA ASP A 305 -12.65 -7.52 -8.90
C ASP A 305 -13.13 -7.21 -10.34
N ARG A 306 -12.51 -6.22 -10.99
CA ARG A 306 -12.82 -5.86 -12.38
C ARG A 306 -12.37 -6.93 -13.37
N ARG A 307 -11.21 -7.55 -13.16
CA ARG A 307 -10.73 -8.67 -13.99
C ARG A 307 -11.64 -9.89 -13.90
N ARG A 308 -12.22 -10.18 -12.73
CA ARG A 308 -13.17 -11.30 -12.54
C ARG A 308 -14.48 -11.09 -13.29
N THR A 309 -14.90 -9.83 -13.43
CA THR A 309 -16.15 -9.44 -14.09
C THR A 309 -15.97 -9.05 -15.56
N ALA A 310 -14.73 -9.11 -16.06
CA ALA A 310 -14.41 -8.80 -17.44
C ALA A 310 -14.90 -9.92 -18.39
N PRO A 311 -15.38 -9.59 -19.60
CA PRO A 311 -15.90 -10.59 -20.54
C PRO A 311 -14.83 -11.58 -21.03
N ASP A 312 -13.55 -11.20 -20.97
CA ASP A 312 -12.42 -12.04 -21.36
C ASP A 312 -11.83 -12.85 -20.18
N HIS A 313 -12.45 -12.79 -18.99
CA HIS A 313 -11.96 -13.48 -17.79
C HIS A 313 -11.82 -14.99 -18.00
N GLU A 314 -12.86 -15.63 -18.53
CA GLU A 314 -12.87 -17.07 -18.80
C GLU A 314 -11.81 -17.47 -19.82
N LEU A 315 -11.66 -16.69 -20.91
CA LEU A 315 -10.64 -16.92 -21.93
C LEU A 315 -9.23 -16.82 -21.36
N ARG A 316 -8.97 -15.84 -20.48
CA ARG A 316 -7.69 -15.70 -19.78
C ARG A 316 -7.43 -16.84 -18.81
N SER A 317 -8.46 -17.30 -18.09
CA SER A 317 -8.34 -18.46 -17.19
C SER A 317 -8.01 -19.72 -17.99
N GLN A 318 -8.71 -19.96 -19.10
CA GLN A 318 -8.45 -21.10 -19.98
C GLN A 318 -7.05 -21.04 -20.61
N ALA A 319 -6.58 -19.86 -21.03
CA ALA A 319 -5.23 -19.70 -21.55
C ALA A 319 -4.16 -19.99 -20.48
N LEU A 320 -4.40 -19.59 -19.22
CA LEU A 320 -3.53 -19.92 -18.09
C LEU A 320 -3.48 -21.43 -17.85
N ASP A 321 -4.63 -22.09 -17.79
CA ASP A 321 -4.72 -23.53 -17.60
C ASP A 321 -4.05 -24.30 -18.75
N ALA A 322 -4.28 -23.90 -19.99
CA ALA A 322 -3.62 -24.49 -21.17
C ALA A 322 -2.09 -24.36 -21.12
N ALA A 323 -1.58 -23.20 -20.67
CA ALA A 323 -0.14 -23.00 -20.51
C ALA A 323 0.45 -23.87 -19.38
N LEU A 324 -0.26 -24.00 -18.26
CA LEU A 324 0.15 -24.86 -17.14
C LEU A 324 0.12 -26.34 -17.54
N ASP A 325 -0.91 -26.79 -18.24
CA ASP A 325 -1.01 -28.16 -18.74
C ASP A 325 0.09 -28.49 -19.73
N ARG A 326 0.39 -27.55 -20.64
CA ARG A 326 1.51 -27.71 -21.55
C ARG A 326 2.84 -27.79 -20.82
N LEU A 327 3.03 -26.99 -19.77
CA LEU A 327 4.25 -27.02 -18.95
C LEU A 327 4.41 -28.36 -18.22
N VAL A 328 3.32 -28.93 -17.69
CA VAL A 328 3.32 -30.27 -17.08
C VAL A 328 3.67 -31.35 -18.10
N ALA A 329 3.09 -31.28 -19.31
CA ALA A 329 3.38 -32.21 -20.39
C ALA A 329 4.85 -32.15 -20.87
N GLU A 330 5.47 -30.97 -20.85
CA GLU A 330 6.88 -30.79 -21.22
C GLU A 330 7.86 -31.20 -20.11
N HIS A 331 7.42 -31.22 -18.85
CA HIS A 331 8.25 -31.56 -17.69
C HIS A 331 7.62 -32.60 -16.75
N PRO A 332 7.23 -33.80 -17.25
CA PRO A 332 6.50 -34.79 -16.45
C PRO A 332 7.30 -35.29 -15.25
N ALA A 333 8.63 -35.44 -15.39
CA ALA A 333 9.50 -35.86 -14.29
C ALA A 333 9.57 -34.82 -13.15
N ALA A 334 9.57 -33.53 -13.48
CA ALA A 334 9.57 -32.46 -12.48
C ALA A 334 8.22 -32.37 -11.77
N ALA A 335 7.12 -32.48 -12.51
CA ALA A 335 5.77 -32.54 -11.95
C ALA A 335 5.61 -33.75 -11.00
N ALA A 336 6.08 -34.93 -11.41
CA ALA A 336 6.04 -36.14 -10.58
C ALA A 336 6.82 -35.99 -9.26
N ARG A 337 7.98 -35.32 -9.28
CA ARG A 337 8.75 -35.03 -8.05
C ARG A 337 8.01 -34.10 -7.10
N ILE A 338 7.38 -33.04 -7.62
CA ILE A 338 6.56 -32.14 -6.81
C ILE A 338 5.39 -32.90 -6.20
N LEU A 339 4.65 -33.68 -7.00
CA LEU A 339 3.54 -34.51 -6.53
C LEU A 339 3.99 -35.51 -5.45
N ALA A 340 5.14 -36.17 -5.64
CA ALA A 340 5.70 -37.07 -4.64
C ALA A 340 6.01 -36.36 -3.31
N ARG A 341 6.48 -35.11 -3.36
CA ARG A 341 6.69 -34.30 -2.15
C ARG A 341 5.38 -33.89 -1.47
N LEU A 342 4.34 -33.64 -2.24
CA LEU A 342 3.03 -33.20 -1.74
C LEU A 342 2.18 -34.35 -1.20
N ARG A 343 2.36 -35.57 -1.73
CA ARG A 343 1.57 -36.76 -1.40
C ARG A 343 1.41 -37.06 0.10
N PRO A 344 2.44 -36.92 0.96
CA PRO A 344 2.30 -37.18 2.40
C PRO A 344 1.35 -36.20 3.11
N TYR A 345 1.01 -35.10 2.46
CA TYR A 345 0.18 -34.03 3.01
C TYR A 345 -1.23 -33.98 2.39
N ALA A 346 -1.53 -34.94 1.51
CA ALA A 346 -2.77 -34.98 0.76
C ALA A 346 -3.76 -35.99 1.37
N THR A 347 -5.04 -35.66 1.35
CA THR A 347 -6.14 -36.60 1.59
C THR A 347 -6.19 -37.67 0.49
N THR A 348 -7.00 -38.70 0.71
CA THR A 348 -7.34 -39.71 -0.31
C THR A 348 -7.85 -39.09 -1.62
N ASP A 349 -8.50 -37.93 -1.54
CA ASP A 349 -9.05 -37.19 -2.69
C ASP A 349 -8.04 -36.21 -3.33
N GLY A 350 -6.77 -36.24 -2.93
CA GLY A 350 -5.72 -35.37 -3.46
C GLY A 350 -5.72 -33.94 -2.93
N ARG A 351 -6.57 -33.63 -1.94
CA ARG A 351 -6.62 -32.29 -1.32
C ARG A 351 -5.55 -32.15 -0.26
N LEU A 352 -4.82 -31.03 -0.24
CA LEU A 352 -3.84 -30.75 0.82
C LEU A 352 -4.55 -30.32 2.09
N GLU A 353 -4.33 -31.05 3.18
CA GLU A 353 -4.96 -30.75 4.47
C GLU A 353 -4.31 -29.50 5.10
N PRO A 354 -5.05 -28.41 5.37
CA PRO A 354 -4.46 -27.17 5.89
C PRO A 354 -3.86 -27.32 7.30
N GLU A 355 -4.40 -28.24 8.10
CA GLU A 355 -3.94 -28.53 9.47
C GLU A 355 -2.60 -29.27 9.47
N VAL A 356 -2.35 -30.12 8.46
CA VAL A 356 -1.12 -30.90 8.32
C VAL A 356 -0.09 -30.14 7.48
N PHE A 357 -0.52 -29.53 6.37
CA PHE A 357 0.32 -28.74 5.47
C PHE A 357 0.21 -27.24 5.76
N THR A 358 0.66 -26.86 6.95
CA THR A 358 0.64 -25.47 7.40
C THR A 358 1.35 -24.52 6.41
N PRO A 359 1.01 -23.22 6.38
CA PRO A 359 1.64 -22.25 5.48
C PRO A 359 3.18 -22.22 5.58
N ALA A 360 3.72 -22.39 6.79
CA ALA A 360 5.16 -22.44 7.03
C ALA A 360 5.80 -23.68 6.37
N LEU A 361 5.18 -24.85 6.55
CA LEU A 361 5.64 -26.10 5.95
C LEU A 361 5.52 -26.06 4.42
N ARG A 362 4.45 -25.48 3.89
CA ARG A 362 4.28 -25.24 2.45
C ARG A 362 5.38 -24.36 1.88
N ALA A 363 5.73 -23.28 2.56
CA ALA A 363 6.81 -22.39 2.12
C ALA A 363 8.18 -23.09 2.18
N GLN A 364 8.43 -23.92 3.20
CA GLN A 364 9.64 -24.73 3.28
C GLN A 364 9.71 -25.78 2.17
N ALA A 365 8.69 -26.62 2.01
CA ALA A 365 8.63 -27.66 1.00
C ALA A 365 8.76 -27.08 -0.43
N LYS A 366 8.13 -25.92 -0.69
CA LYS A 366 8.31 -25.20 -1.96
C LYS A 366 9.78 -24.84 -2.20
N ARG A 367 10.47 -24.27 -1.20
CA ARG A 367 11.88 -23.88 -1.33
C ARG A 367 12.78 -25.08 -1.62
N GLU A 368 12.61 -26.17 -0.87
CA GLU A 368 13.39 -27.41 -1.04
C GLU A 368 13.20 -28.00 -2.44
N VAL A 369 11.95 -28.18 -2.89
CA VAL A 369 11.68 -28.75 -4.22
C VAL A 369 12.17 -27.85 -5.34
N LEU A 370 12.02 -26.53 -5.21
CA LEU A 370 12.55 -25.60 -6.22
C LEU A 370 14.08 -25.62 -6.27
N ALA A 371 14.76 -25.79 -5.14
CA ALA A 371 16.22 -25.96 -5.10
C ALA A 371 16.65 -27.28 -5.74
N ASP A 372 15.97 -28.39 -5.45
CA ASP A 372 16.25 -29.70 -6.06
C ASP A 372 16.05 -29.67 -7.59
N LEU A 373 14.96 -29.05 -8.04
CA LEU A 373 14.68 -28.87 -9.48
C LEU A 373 15.66 -27.91 -10.16
N ALA A 374 16.26 -26.99 -9.42
CA ALA A 374 17.34 -26.13 -9.94
C ALA A 374 18.66 -26.91 -10.05
N ALA A 375 18.98 -27.76 -9.08
CA ALA A 375 20.20 -28.58 -9.09
C ALA A 375 20.21 -29.64 -10.21
N ILE A 376 19.04 -30.19 -10.56
CA ILE A 376 18.89 -31.18 -11.65
C ILE A 376 18.97 -30.51 -13.04
N ARG A 377 18.60 -29.23 -13.13
CA ARG A 377 18.80 -28.44 -14.35
C ARG A 377 20.29 -28.15 -14.51
N ARG A 378 20.97 -29.00 -15.30
CA ARG A 378 22.31 -28.70 -15.81
C ARG A 378 22.33 -27.26 -16.38
N PRO A 379 23.45 -26.51 -16.24
CA PRO A 379 23.53 -25.11 -16.67
C PRO A 379 23.53 -24.89 -18.19
N ASP A 380 23.13 -25.89 -18.98
CA ASP A 380 23.11 -25.79 -20.43
C ASP A 380 21.74 -25.36 -20.95
N ILE A 381 21.79 -24.37 -21.82
CA ILE A 381 20.68 -23.70 -22.54
C ILE A 381 20.06 -22.55 -21.74
N VAL A 382 20.84 -21.47 -21.58
CA VAL A 382 20.27 -20.12 -21.58
C VAL A 382 19.77 -19.87 -23.01
N LEU A 383 18.50 -20.23 -23.29
CA LEU A 383 17.82 -19.69 -24.46
C LEU A 383 17.74 -18.18 -24.27
N PRO A 384 18.26 -17.36 -25.21
CA PRO A 384 18.08 -15.93 -25.15
C PRO A 384 16.59 -15.64 -25.07
N SER A 385 16.20 -14.86 -24.07
CA SER A 385 14.82 -14.39 -23.93
C SER A 385 14.50 -13.57 -25.18
N ALA A 386 13.75 -14.14 -26.12
CA ALA A 386 13.30 -13.45 -27.33
C ALA A 386 12.19 -12.44 -27.04
N ILE A 387 11.89 -12.19 -25.76
CA ILE A 387 10.98 -11.12 -25.34
C ILE A 387 11.86 -9.88 -25.17
N ALA A 388 11.66 -8.90 -26.04
CA ALA A 388 12.27 -7.58 -25.89
C ALA A 388 12.11 -7.10 -24.44
N PRO A 389 13.13 -6.45 -23.83
CA PRO A 389 12.94 -5.79 -22.55
C PRO A 389 11.69 -4.90 -22.66
N ARG A 390 10.76 -5.04 -21.70
CA ARG A 390 9.58 -4.18 -21.64
C ARG A 390 10.08 -2.74 -21.81
N PRO A 391 9.49 -1.93 -22.71
CA PRO A 391 9.69 -0.50 -22.57
C PRO A 391 9.27 -0.17 -21.14
N ILE A 392 10.17 0.46 -20.39
CA ILE A 392 9.72 1.29 -19.27
C ILE A 392 8.61 2.13 -19.90
N LEU A 393 7.39 2.09 -19.36
CA LEU A 393 6.31 2.98 -19.76
C LEU A 393 6.69 4.42 -19.34
N ALA A 394 7.80 4.91 -19.87
CA ALA A 394 8.12 6.29 -20.06
C ALA A 394 7.43 6.66 -21.38
N ALA A 395 6.33 7.39 -21.26
CA ALA A 395 5.70 8.12 -22.35
C ALA A 395 5.27 7.28 -23.57
N THR A 396 4.13 6.60 -23.46
CA THR A 396 3.20 6.50 -24.60
C THR A 396 1.90 7.21 -24.25
N ALA A 397 2.02 8.50 -23.91
CA ALA A 397 0.93 9.47 -23.98
C ALA A 397 0.99 10.14 -25.36
N ALA A 398 0.67 9.38 -26.40
CA ALA A 398 0.42 9.88 -27.75
C ALA A 398 -0.17 8.74 -28.59
N LEU A 399 -1.49 8.51 -28.47
CA LEU A 399 -2.44 8.08 -29.51
C LEU A 399 -3.68 7.48 -28.84
N ALA A 400 -4.54 8.37 -28.34
CA ALA A 400 -5.98 8.14 -28.26
C ALA A 400 -6.69 9.50 -28.32
N ALA A 401 -6.39 10.25 -29.38
CA ALA A 401 -7.25 11.31 -29.88
C ALA A 401 -7.52 10.98 -31.34
N ARG A 402 -8.57 10.20 -31.56
CA ARG A 402 -9.47 10.28 -32.71
C ARG A 402 -10.81 9.66 -32.32
#